data_AF-A0A1V5NJW8-F1
#
_entry.id   AF-A0A1V5NJW8-F1
#
_cell.length_a   1.000
_cell.length_b   1.000
_cell.length_c   1.000
_cell.angle_alpha   90.00
_cell.angle_beta   90.00
_cell.angle_gamma   90.00
#
_symmetry.space_group_name_H-M   'P 1'
#
loop_
_entity.id
_entity.type
_entity.pdbx_description
1 polymer ?
#
loop_
_entity_poly.entity_id
_entity_poly.type
_entity_poly.pdbx_seq_one_letter_code
_entity_poly.pdbx_strand_id
1 'polypeptide(L)'
;MKPVRRKSRQRERIYEFIRSRMDHPAAHNVYEALKKETPSISLGNVYRNINILVEEGRITRREFGDGAEHYDAIPGLHYHFICDTCKTITDFPMQSQELITKKAREMSKHSISGHTIQFFGTCEKCRKRKKDRI
;
A
#
# COMPACT_ATOMS: atom_id res chain seq x y z
N MET A 1 25.72 4.39 8.97
CA MET A 1 25.34 5.33 7.89
C MET A 1 24.73 4.51 6.77
N LYS A 2 23.49 4.79 6.32
CA LYS A 2 22.88 4.04 5.20
C LYS A 2 23.69 4.31 3.91
N PRO A 3 23.98 3.31 3.08
CA PRO A 3 24.79 3.52 1.87
C PRO A 3 24.06 4.47 0.91
N VAL A 4 24.78 5.48 0.40
CA VAL A 4 24.26 6.41 -0.61
C VAL A 4 24.16 5.67 -1.94
N ARG A 5 22.94 5.28 -2.32
CA ARG A 5 22.69 4.53 -3.56
C ARG A 5 22.57 5.48 -4.76
N ARG A 6 23.17 5.10 -5.90
CA ARG A 6 23.10 5.86 -7.17
C ARG A 6 21.64 6.11 -7.57
N LYS A 7 21.33 7.34 -8.01
CA LYS A 7 20.02 7.69 -8.57
C LYS A 7 19.68 6.79 -9.77
N SER A 8 18.46 6.27 -9.81
CA SER A 8 17.95 5.39 -10.87
C SER A 8 16.63 5.96 -11.39
N ARG A 9 16.54 6.19 -12.71
CA ARG A 9 15.31 6.68 -13.36
C ARG A 9 14.15 5.69 -13.17
N GLN A 10 14.46 4.40 -13.24
CA GLN A 10 13.48 3.35 -13.05
C GLN A 10 12.94 3.30 -11.63
N ARG A 11 13.82 3.46 -10.63
CA ARG A 11 13.41 3.53 -9.22
C ARG A 11 12.49 4.72 -8.97
N GLU A 12 12.81 5.86 -9.58
CA GLU A 12 11.98 7.06 -9.45
C GLU A 12 10.61 6.88 -10.11
N ARG A 13 10.57 6.23 -11.28
CA ARG A 13 9.30 5.92 -11.94
C ARG A 13 8.43 4.97 -11.11
N ILE A 14 9.02 3.95 -10.48
CA ILE A 14 8.32 3.06 -9.53
C ILE A 14 7.76 3.86 -8.36
N TYR A 15 8.56 4.74 -7.77
CA TYR A 15 8.11 5.60 -6.68
C TYR A 15 6.92 6.47 -7.08
N GLU A 16 6.98 7.17 -8.21
CA GLU A 16 5.89 8.00 -8.71
C GLU A 16 4.62 7.20 -9.02
N PHE A 17 4.76 5.98 -9.56
CA PHE A 17 3.62 5.10 -9.79
C PHE A 17 2.93 4.70 -8.48
N ILE A 18 3.69 4.39 -7.43
CA ILE A 18 3.12 4.06 -6.11
C ILE A 18 2.51 5.31 -5.46
N ARG A 19 3.20 6.45 -5.53
CA ARG A 19 2.79 7.74 -4.94
C ARG A 19 1.52 8.31 -5.54
N SER A 20 1.24 8.06 -6.81
CA SER A 20 0.06 8.57 -7.50
C SER A 20 -1.20 7.73 -7.27
N ARG A 21 -1.15 6.72 -6.40
CA ARG A 21 -2.22 5.72 -6.24
C ARG A 21 -2.68 5.58 -4.79
N MET A 22 -3.99 5.45 -4.62
CA MET A 22 -4.68 5.22 -3.34
C MET A 22 -5.20 3.78 -3.19
N ASP A 23 -4.87 2.90 -4.13
CA ASP A 23 -5.25 1.48 -4.10
C ASP A 23 -4.07 0.58 -3.69
N HIS A 24 -2.97 1.18 -3.25
CA HIS A 24 -1.72 0.56 -2.78
C HIS A 24 -1.31 -0.62 -3.66
N PRO A 25 -0.72 -0.39 -4.85
CA PRO A 25 -0.44 -1.47 -5.79
C PRO A 25 0.50 -2.52 -5.18
N ALA A 26 0.25 -3.78 -5.50
CA ALA A 26 1.22 -4.85 -5.28
C ALA A 26 2.32 -4.80 -6.35
N ALA A 27 3.43 -5.51 -6.14
CA ALA A 27 4.58 -5.51 -7.05
C ALA A 27 4.21 -5.93 -8.48
N HIS A 28 3.25 -6.84 -8.64
CA HIS A 28 2.77 -7.27 -9.95
C HIS A 28 2.04 -6.14 -10.69
N ASN A 29 1.24 -5.30 -10.01
CA ASN A 29 0.57 -4.15 -10.63
C ASN A 29 1.59 -3.13 -11.13
N VAL A 30 2.63 -2.87 -10.33
CA VAL A 30 3.76 -2.00 -10.70
C VAL A 30 4.47 -2.55 -11.95
N TYR A 31 4.76 -3.85 -11.97
CA TYR A 31 5.37 -4.52 -13.11
C TYR A 31 4.52 -4.41 -14.38
N GLU A 32 3.23 -4.76 -14.33
CA GLU A 32 2.33 -4.71 -15.49
C GLU A 32 2.17 -3.30 -16.06
N ALA A 33 2.15 -2.28 -15.19
CA ALA A 33 2.10 -0.89 -15.63
C ALA A 33 3.40 -0.47 -16.33
N LEU A 34 4.56 -0.76 -15.72
CA LEU A 34 5.86 -0.35 -16.24
C LEU A 34 6.30 -1.16 -17.46
N LYS A 35 5.87 -2.41 -17.60
CA LYS A 35 6.21 -3.27 -18.75
C LYS A 35 5.73 -2.67 -20.08
N LYS A 36 4.61 -1.95 -20.05
CA LYS A 36 4.07 -1.22 -21.21
C LYS A 36 4.95 -0.05 -21.62
N GLU A 37 5.58 0.63 -20.66
CA GLU A 37 6.45 1.78 -20.90
C GLU A 37 7.90 1.35 -21.18
N THR A 38 8.36 0.26 -20.56
CA THR A 38 9.74 -0.24 -20.63
C THR A 38 9.72 -1.76 -20.82
N PRO A 39 9.67 -2.27 -22.06
CA PRO A 39 9.54 -3.70 -22.33
C PRO A 39 10.68 -4.57 -21.78
N SER A 40 11.85 -4.00 -21.50
CA SER A 40 13.00 -4.72 -20.93
C SER A 40 12.93 -4.92 -19.41
N ILE A 41 11.96 -4.31 -18.72
CA ILE A 41 11.80 -4.51 -17.27
C ILE A 41 11.45 -5.97 -16.95
N SER A 42 12.08 -6.50 -15.90
CA SER A 42 11.74 -7.77 -15.30
C SER A 42 11.08 -7.57 -13.94
N LEU A 43 10.27 -8.54 -13.52
CA LEU A 43 9.64 -8.51 -12.20
C LEU A 43 10.68 -8.48 -11.07
N GLY A 44 11.78 -9.24 -11.21
CA GLY A 44 12.89 -9.19 -10.24
C GLY A 44 13.55 -7.82 -10.11
N ASN A 45 13.58 -7.03 -11.19
CA ASN A 45 14.06 -5.66 -11.14
C ASN A 45 13.09 -4.72 -10.40
N VAL A 46 11.77 -4.92 -10.57
CA VAL A 46 10.74 -4.21 -9.80
C VAL A 46 10.91 -4.47 -8.30
N TYR A 47 10.97 -5.74 -7.87
CA TYR A 47 11.19 -6.10 -6.47
C TYR A 47 12.47 -5.48 -5.89
N ARG A 48 13.57 -5.51 -6.65
CA ARG A 48 14.84 -4.93 -6.21
C ARG A 48 14.70 -3.43 -5.93
N ASN A 49 14.04 -2.68 -6.81
CA ASN A 49 13.85 -1.25 -6.62
C ASN A 49 12.86 -0.93 -5.51
N ILE A 50 11.79 -1.70 -5.37
CA ILE A 50 10.84 -1.58 -4.25
C ILE A 50 11.55 -1.79 -2.91
N ASN A 51 12.36 -2.83 -2.78
CA ASN A 51 13.12 -3.10 -1.54
C ASN A 51 14.03 -1.92 -1.18
N ILE A 52 14.68 -1.32 -2.18
CA ILE A 52 15.51 -0.13 -1.98
C ILE A 52 14.67 1.06 -1.50
N LEU A 53 13.50 1.30 -2.09
CA LEU A 53 12.60 2.38 -1.67
C LEU A 53 12.09 2.18 -0.23
N VAL A 54 11.84 0.93 0.18
CA VAL A 54 11.48 0.57 1.56
C VAL A 54 12.65 0.85 2.51
N GLU A 55 13.87 0.41 2.16
CA GLU A 55 15.06 0.68 2.96
C GLU A 55 15.36 2.19 3.10
N GLU A 56 15.08 2.96 2.05
CA GLU A 56 15.18 4.42 2.04
C GLU A 56 14.05 5.11 2.84
N GLY A 57 13.01 4.37 3.24
CA GLY A 57 11.84 4.91 3.95
C GLY A 57 10.92 5.74 3.06
N ARG A 58 11.06 5.65 1.74
CA ARG A 58 10.24 6.38 0.76
C ARG A 58 8.87 5.74 0.57
N ILE A 59 8.79 4.43 0.75
CA ILE A 59 7.54 3.66 0.72
C ILE A 59 7.51 2.68 1.90
N THR A 60 6.32 2.22 2.26
CA THR A 60 6.10 1.20 3.29
C THR A 60 5.37 0.00 2.72
N ARG A 61 5.63 -1.19 3.29
CA ARG A 61 4.88 -2.41 3.02
C ARG A 61 3.58 -2.39 3.82
N ARG A 62 2.48 -2.83 3.20
CA ARG A 62 1.16 -3.01 3.80
C ARG A 62 0.67 -4.42 3.52
N GLU A 63 0.12 -5.06 4.54
CA GLU A 63 -0.54 -6.36 4.42
C GLU A 63 -2.04 -6.17 4.59
N PHE A 64 -2.81 -6.66 3.61
CA PHE A 64 -4.28 -6.57 3.59
C PHE A 64 -4.97 -7.94 3.70
N GLY A 65 -4.20 -9.00 3.99
CA GLY A 65 -4.73 -10.36 4.20
C GLY A 65 -5.17 -11.08 2.92
N ASP A 66 -4.83 -10.56 1.74
CA ASP A 66 -5.10 -11.17 0.43
C ASP A 66 -3.92 -12.01 -0.10
N GLY A 67 -2.86 -12.16 0.70
CA GLY A 67 -1.66 -12.92 0.36
C GLY A 67 -0.63 -12.17 -0.49
N ALA A 68 -0.87 -10.88 -0.79
CA ALA A 68 0.07 -10.03 -1.50
C ALA A 68 0.70 -8.95 -0.58
N GLU A 69 1.93 -8.55 -0.88
CA GLU A 69 2.52 -7.33 -0.32
C GLU A 69 2.10 -6.12 -1.15
N HIS A 70 1.49 -5.14 -0.49
CA HIS A 70 1.10 -3.87 -1.08
C HIS A 70 2.05 -2.76 -0.65
N TYR A 71 2.20 -1.74 -1.48
CA TYR A 71 3.14 -0.65 -1.22
C TYR A 71 2.45 0.71 -1.20
N ASP A 72 2.89 1.53 -0.26
CA ASP A 72 2.31 2.84 0.04
C ASP A 72 3.43 3.88 0.16
N ALA A 73 3.33 4.97 -0.61
CA ALA A 73 4.32 6.05 -0.66
C ALA A 73 3.90 7.31 0.12
N ILE A 74 2.75 7.27 0.81
CA ILE A 74 2.32 8.30 1.75
C ILE A 74 2.66 7.80 3.16
N PRO A 75 3.78 8.24 3.76
CA PRO A 75 4.08 7.96 5.15
C PRO A 75 3.11 8.76 6.04
N GLY A 76 1.92 8.22 6.29
CA GLY A 76 0.92 8.80 7.17
C GLY A 76 -0.08 7.74 7.62
N LEU A 77 -0.58 7.84 8.85
CA LEU A 77 -1.59 6.91 9.35
C LEU A 77 -2.93 7.24 8.67
N HIS A 78 -3.32 6.41 7.72
CA HIS A 78 -4.66 6.37 7.13
C HIS A 78 -5.22 4.96 7.27
N TYR A 79 -6.52 4.87 7.07
CA TYR A 79 -7.26 3.62 7.20
C TYR A 79 -7.76 3.17 5.84
N HIS A 80 -8.07 1.89 5.74
CA HIS A 80 -8.42 1.29 4.46
C HIS A 80 -9.79 0.66 4.55
N PHE A 81 -10.54 0.76 3.47
CA PHE A 81 -11.71 -0.06 3.21
C PHE A 81 -11.38 -1.13 2.18
N ILE A 82 -11.75 -2.37 2.46
CA ILE A 82 -11.54 -3.54 1.61
C ILE A 82 -12.90 -4.11 1.22
N CYS A 83 -13.16 -4.20 -0.08
CA CYS A 83 -14.42 -4.77 -0.55
C CYS A 83 -14.41 -6.30 -0.52
N ASP A 84 -15.37 -6.91 0.17
CA ASP A 84 -15.51 -8.37 0.24
C ASP A 84 -15.82 -9.00 -1.12
N THR A 85 -16.48 -8.25 -2.02
CA THR A 85 -16.94 -8.72 -3.33
C THR A 85 -15.87 -8.60 -4.42
N CYS A 86 -15.29 -7.42 -4.61
CA CYS A 86 -14.32 -7.17 -5.70
C CYS A 86 -12.88 -7.02 -5.23
N LYS A 87 -12.63 -7.13 -3.91
CA LYS A 87 -11.30 -7.00 -3.29
C LYS A 87 -10.61 -5.66 -3.52
N THR A 88 -11.33 -4.66 -4.02
CA THR A 88 -10.79 -3.30 -4.17
C THR A 88 -10.47 -2.71 -2.80
N ILE A 89 -9.29 -2.11 -2.70
CA ILE A 89 -8.79 -1.40 -1.53
C ILE A 89 -8.86 0.09 -1.82
N THR A 90 -9.37 0.87 -0.87
CA THR A 90 -9.46 2.33 -0.97
C THR A 90 -9.17 2.98 0.36
N ASP A 91 -8.54 4.14 0.33
CA ASP A 91 -8.42 5.02 1.49
C ASP A 91 -9.79 5.31 2.12
N PHE A 92 -9.87 5.14 3.43
CA PHE A 92 -11.04 5.47 4.22
C PHE A 92 -10.86 6.88 4.80
N PRO A 93 -11.81 7.82 4.56
CA PRO A 93 -11.64 9.23 4.90
C PRO A 93 -11.90 9.49 6.40
N MET A 94 -11.08 8.88 7.25
CA MET A 94 -11.11 9.05 8.71
C MET A 94 -9.74 9.45 9.21
N GLN A 95 -9.72 10.43 10.11
CA GLN A 95 -8.49 10.90 10.75
C GLN A 95 -7.88 9.80 11.63
N SER A 96 -6.55 9.83 11.73
CA SER A 96 -5.76 8.94 12.58
C SER A 96 -6.24 8.94 14.03
N GLN A 97 -6.54 7.75 14.56
CA GLN A 97 -6.94 7.52 15.94
C GLN A 97 -5.71 7.23 16.81
N GLU A 98 -4.86 8.24 17.02
CA GLU A 98 -3.63 8.11 17.80
C GLU A 98 -3.86 7.59 19.24
N LEU A 99 -5.05 7.90 19.79
CA LEU A 99 -5.50 7.43 21.10
C LEU A 99 -5.48 5.91 21.23
N ILE A 100 -5.73 5.16 20.15
CA ILE A 100 -5.71 3.69 20.17
C ILE A 100 -4.30 3.19 20.45
N THR A 101 -3.30 3.70 19.72
CA THR A 101 -1.89 3.35 19.96
C THR A 101 -1.46 3.74 21.38
N LYS A 102 -1.88 4.93 21.83
CA LYS A 102 -1.52 5.44 23.16
C LYS A 102 -2.05 4.51 24.26
N LYS A 103 -3.33 4.17 24.23
CA LYS A 103 -3.93 3.22 25.19
C LYS A 103 -3.27 1.85 25.14
N ALA A 104 -2.98 1.35 23.94
CA ALA A 104 -2.32 0.05 23.79
C ALA A 104 -0.92 0.04 24.44
N ARG A 105 -0.16 1.14 24.31
CA ARG A 105 1.14 1.32 24.99
C ARG A 105 1.01 1.37 26.50
N GLU A 106 0.02 2.08 27.02
CA GLU A 106 -0.22 2.19 28.47
C GLU A 106 -0.61 0.85 29.09
N MET A 107 -1.33 -0.01 28.35
CA MET A 107 -1.82 -1.30 28.83
C MET A 107 -0.83 -2.46 28.64
N SER A 108 0.29 -2.25 27.95
CA SER A 108 1.18 -3.32 27.51
C SER A 108 2.57 -3.20 28.11
N LYS A 109 3.20 -4.34 28.40
CA LYS A 109 4.63 -4.41 28.74
C LYS A 109 5.52 -4.48 27.49
N HIS A 110 4.94 -4.54 26.30
CA HIS A 110 5.65 -4.63 25.03
C HIS A 110 5.92 -3.26 24.42
N SER A 111 6.96 -3.17 23.60
CA SER A 111 7.23 -1.99 22.78
C SER A 111 6.33 -1.98 21.53
N ILE A 112 5.32 -1.11 21.51
CA ILE A 112 4.35 -1.00 20.40
C ILE A 112 4.77 0.13 19.44
N SER A 113 5.07 -0.24 18.19
CA SER A 113 5.45 0.69 17.13
C SER A 113 4.25 1.44 16.51
N GLY A 114 3.08 0.82 16.44
CA GLY A 114 1.87 1.41 15.85
C GLY A 114 0.69 0.44 15.78
N HIS A 115 -0.31 0.78 14.98
CA HIS A 115 -1.46 -0.07 14.67
C HIS A 115 -1.92 0.15 13.22
N THR A 116 -2.74 -0.77 12.73
CA THR A 116 -3.43 -0.68 11.43
C THR A 116 -4.93 -0.91 11.67
N ILE A 117 -5.80 -0.14 11.01
CA ILE A 117 -7.25 -0.39 10.98
C ILE A 117 -7.67 -0.63 9.53
N GLN A 118 -8.44 -1.70 9.34
CA GLN A 118 -9.03 -2.08 8.08
C GLN A 118 -10.53 -2.28 8.28
N PHE A 119 -11.34 -1.71 7.39
CA PHE A 119 -12.78 -1.86 7.35
C PHE A 119 -13.16 -2.79 6.20
N PHE A 120 -14.07 -3.72 6.44
CA PHE A 120 -14.51 -4.71 5.45
C PHE A 120 -15.98 -4.49 5.11
N GLY A 121 -16.36 -4.69 3.85
CA GLY A 121 -17.76 -4.59 3.43
C GLY A 121 -17.96 -4.61 1.92
N THR A 122 -19.10 -4.08 1.44
CA THR A 122 -19.39 -3.97 0.00
C THR A 122 -19.21 -2.55 -0.51
N CYS A 123 -18.34 -2.33 -1.51
CA CYS A 123 -18.12 -1.02 -2.11
C CYS A 123 -19.34 -0.53 -2.90
N GLU A 124 -19.43 0.77 -3.16
CA GLU A 124 -20.55 1.36 -3.90
C GLU A 124 -20.74 0.75 -5.29
N LYS A 125 -19.64 0.46 -6.00
CA LYS A 125 -19.67 -0.16 -7.34
C LYS A 125 -20.34 -1.53 -7.29
N CYS A 126 -19.97 -2.37 -6.31
CA CYS A 126 -20.57 -3.69 -6.12
C CYS A 126 -22.02 -3.60 -5.63
N ARG A 127 -22.33 -2.62 -4.76
CA ARG A 127 -23.70 -2.39 -4.28
C ARG A 127 -24.64 -1.97 -5.40
N LYS A 128 -24.20 -1.10 -6.32
CA LYS A 128 -24.97 -0.69 -7.50
C LYS A 128 -25.19 -1.87 -8.47
N ARG A 129 -24.14 -2.63 -8.79
CA ARG A 129 -24.25 -3.85 -9.63
C ARG A 129 -25.22 -4.90 -9.09
N LYS A 130 -25.38 -5.00 -7.76
CA LYS A 130 -26.39 -5.89 -7.15
C LYS A 130 -27.82 -5.36 -7.31
N LYS A 131 -28.03 -4.04 -7.28
CA LYS A 131 -29.36 -3.43 -7.47
C LYS A 131 -29.86 -3.54 -8.91
N ASP A 132 -28.97 -3.46 -9.90
CA ASP A 132 -29.32 -3.56 -11.33
C ASP A 132 -29.62 -5.00 -11.79
N ARG A 133 -29.48 -5.98 -10.89
CA ARG A 133 -29.73 -7.42 -11.13
C ARG A 133 -31.00 -7.94 -10.45
N ILE A 134 -31.77 -7.05 -9.80
CA ILE A 134 -33.04 -7.36 -9.13
C ILE A 134 -34.17 -6.71 -9.91
#